data_AF-A0A1S8KJJ1-F1
#
_entry.id   AF-A0A1S8KJJ1-F1
#
_cell.length_a   1.000
_cell.length_b   1.000
_cell.length_c   1.000
_cell.angle_alpha   90.00
_cell.angle_beta   90.00
_cell.angle_gamma   90.00
#
_symmetry.space_group_name_H-M   'P 1'
#
loop_
_entity.id
_entity.type
_entity.pdbx_description
1 polymer ?
#
loop_
_entity_poly.entity_id
_entity_poly.type
_entity_poly.pdbx_seq_one_letter_code
_entity_poly.pdbx_strand_id
1 'polypeptide(L)'
;HNMEMPGVLFSDIQKLSLGEVMDLVSNDGVYRYKVTRKFIVPEYFKLIDGVPEENSFLSLPKKGEKPLLTLFTCVYTSQGKERYVVQGELQ
;
A
#
# COMPACT_ATOMS: atom_id res chain seq x y z
N HIS A 1 -11.20 3.18 -4.33
CA HIS A 1 -12.28 2.26 -4.74
C HIS A 1 -12.65 1.37 -3.54
N ASN A 2 -13.92 1.17 -3.24
CA ASN A 2 -14.37 0.10 -2.34
C ASN A 2 -15.03 -0.95 -3.22
N MET A 3 -14.44 -2.13 -3.32
CA MET A 3 -14.94 -3.18 -4.20
C MET A 3 -15.34 -4.37 -3.33
N GLU A 4 -16.64 -4.54 -3.16
CA GLU A 4 -17.21 -5.68 -2.43
C GLU A 4 -17.31 -6.93 -3.31
N MET A 5 -17.24 -6.76 -4.63
CA MET A 5 -17.23 -7.87 -5.58
C MET A 5 -15.84 -8.54 -5.60
N PRO A 6 -15.74 -9.85 -5.26
CA PRO A 6 -14.48 -10.59 -5.30
C PRO A 6 -13.86 -10.60 -6.70
N GLY A 7 -12.53 -10.65 -6.77
CA GLY A 7 -11.78 -10.70 -8.04
C GLY A 7 -11.71 -9.40 -8.84
N VAL A 8 -12.32 -8.31 -8.34
CA VAL A 8 -12.29 -7.00 -9.01
C VAL A 8 -11.32 -6.06 -8.30
N LEU A 9 -10.37 -5.49 -9.05
CA LEU A 9 -9.35 -4.54 -8.57
C LEU A 9 -8.65 -5.06 -7.29
N PHE A 10 -8.80 -4.35 -6.16
CA PHE A 10 -8.18 -4.67 -4.87
C PHE A 10 -9.16 -5.29 -3.86
N SER A 11 -10.28 -5.86 -4.31
CA SER A 11 -11.23 -6.57 -3.43
C SER A 11 -10.56 -7.67 -2.59
N ASP A 12 -9.55 -8.34 -3.15
CA ASP A 12 -8.83 -9.45 -2.51
C ASP A 12 -7.52 -9.05 -1.82
N ILE A 13 -7.19 -7.75 -1.74
CA ILE A 13 -5.89 -7.28 -1.23
C ILE A 13 -5.59 -7.73 0.21
N GLN A 14 -6.63 -7.96 1.02
CA GLN A 14 -6.47 -8.41 2.41
C GLN A 14 -5.95 -9.85 2.50
N LYS A 15 -6.15 -10.66 1.45
CA LYS A 15 -5.67 -12.05 1.35
C LYS A 15 -4.17 -12.14 1.12
N LEU A 16 -3.52 -11.04 0.70
CA LEU A 16 -2.07 -11.04 0.49
C LEU A 16 -1.33 -11.40 1.77
N SER A 17 -0.25 -12.15 1.70
CA SER A 17 0.56 -12.52 2.87
C SER A 17 1.89 -11.78 2.92
N LEU A 18 2.46 -11.64 4.12
CA LEU A 18 3.83 -11.16 4.24
C LEU A 18 4.76 -12.11 3.47
N GLY A 19 5.65 -11.53 2.69
CA GLY A 19 6.58 -12.26 1.84
C GLY A 19 6.05 -12.66 0.47
N GLU A 20 4.76 -12.47 0.18
CA GLU A 20 4.25 -12.57 -1.19
C GLU A 20 4.84 -11.50 -2.09
N VAL A 21 4.75 -11.76 -3.39
CA VAL A 21 5.37 -10.96 -4.43
C VAL A 21 4.31 -10.12 -5.15
N MET A 22 4.62 -8.83 -5.33
CA MET A 22 3.89 -7.90 -6.18
C MET A 22 4.80 -7.51 -7.35
N ASP A 23 4.44 -7.90 -8.56
CA ASP A 23 5.18 -7.53 -9.77
C ASP A 23 4.55 -6.25 -10.39
N LEU A 24 5.34 -5.17 -10.46
CA LEU A 24 4.99 -3.97 -11.21
C LEU A 24 5.64 -4.05 -12.59
N VAL A 25 4.80 -4.18 -13.62
CA VAL A 25 5.26 -4.32 -15.01
C VAL A 25 5.12 -2.99 -15.74
N SER A 26 6.21 -2.50 -16.31
CA SER A 26 6.22 -1.36 -17.22
C SER A 26 6.85 -1.75 -18.55
N ASN A 27 6.93 -0.81 -19.49
CA ASN A 27 7.67 -1.02 -20.75
C ASN A 27 9.17 -1.26 -20.53
N ASP A 28 9.72 -0.81 -19.40
CA ASP A 28 11.14 -0.85 -19.08
C ASP A 28 11.54 -2.14 -18.32
N GLY A 29 10.56 -2.91 -17.83
CA GLY A 29 10.82 -4.19 -17.18
C GLY A 29 9.77 -4.60 -16.14
N VAL A 30 10.13 -5.64 -15.39
CA VAL A 30 9.35 -6.17 -14.27
C VAL A 30 10.07 -5.85 -12.97
N TYR A 31 9.44 -5.04 -12.13
CA TYR A 31 9.95 -4.68 -10.81
C TYR A 31 9.25 -5.52 -9.76
N ARG A 32 10.02 -6.36 -9.07
CA ARG A 32 9.51 -7.32 -8.12
C ARG A 32 9.59 -6.78 -6.69
N TYR A 33 8.45 -6.62 -6.03
CA TYR A 33 8.36 -6.16 -4.66
C TYR A 33 7.91 -7.29 -3.74
N LYS A 34 8.60 -7.48 -2.62
CA LYS A 34 8.20 -8.43 -1.58
C LYS A 34 7.37 -7.69 -0.53
N VAL A 35 6.17 -8.19 -0.22
CA VAL A 35 5.31 -7.60 0.82
C VAL A 35 6.02 -7.67 2.18
N THR A 36 6.26 -6.53 2.80
CA THR A 36 6.92 -6.42 4.11
C THR A 36 6.00 -5.87 5.19
N ARG A 37 4.94 -5.13 4.81
CA ARG A 37 4.01 -4.53 5.78
C ARG A 37 2.57 -4.60 5.30
N LYS A 38 1.66 -4.81 6.26
CA LYS A 38 0.21 -4.76 6.08
C LYS A 38 -0.40 -4.12 7.31
N PHE A 39 -1.22 -3.09 7.14
CA PHE A 39 -1.83 -2.37 8.27
C PHE A 39 -3.05 -1.56 7.82
N ILE A 40 -3.84 -1.11 8.80
CA ILE A 40 -5.00 -0.23 8.59
C ILE A 40 -4.64 1.16 9.10
N VAL A 41 -5.05 2.19 8.35
CA VAL A 41 -4.91 3.60 8.74
C VAL A 41 -6.24 4.33 8.59
N PRO A 42 -6.43 5.45 9.30
CA PRO A 42 -7.61 6.30 9.12
C PRO A 42 -7.79 6.75 7.65
N GLU A 43 -9.04 7.04 7.26
CA GLU A 43 -9.33 7.54 5.91
C GLU A 43 -8.57 8.83 5.57
N TYR A 44 -8.40 9.71 6.56
CA TYR A 44 -7.69 10.97 6.41
C TYR A 44 -6.28 10.84 6.97
N PHE A 45 -5.31 11.24 6.16
CA PHE A 45 -3.90 11.33 6.53
C PHE A 45 -3.44 12.79 6.51
N LYS A 46 -2.43 13.10 7.29
CA LYS A 46 -1.92 14.46 7.46
C LYS A 46 -0.83 14.76 6.44
N LEU A 47 -0.94 15.92 5.80
CA LEU A 47 0.11 16.53 4.99
C LEU A 47 0.60 17.78 5.73
N ILE A 48 1.92 17.96 5.81
CA ILE A 48 2.59 19.15 6.33
C ILE A 48 3.27 19.79 5.11
N ASP A 49 2.86 21.01 4.76
CA ASP A 49 3.37 21.73 3.57
C ASP A 49 3.28 20.92 2.26
N GLY A 50 2.20 20.14 2.10
CA GLY A 50 1.98 19.28 0.94
C GLY A 50 2.75 17.96 0.94
N VAL A 51 3.56 17.70 1.98
CA VAL A 51 4.35 16.48 2.16
C VAL A 51 3.71 15.59 3.23
N PRO A 52 3.62 14.26 3.03
CA PRO A 52 3.17 13.36 4.08
C PRO A 52 4.01 13.48 5.35
N GLU A 53 3.36 13.47 6.51
CA GLU A 53 4.05 13.48 7.82
C GLU A 53 5.09 12.35 7.89
N GLU A 54 6.15 12.56 8.68
CA GLU A 54 7.19 11.54 8.87
C GLU A 54 6.57 10.24 9.41
N ASN A 55 6.87 9.12 8.74
CA ASN A 55 6.28 7.78 8.97
C ASN A 55 4.86 7.56 8.44
N SER A 56 4.32 8.48 7.64
CA SER A 56 3.13 8.20 6.84
C SER A 56 3.37 7.03 5.89
N PHE A 57 2.33 6.25 5.58
CA PHE A 57 2.39 5.22 4.54
C PHE A 57 2.65 5.79 3.14
N LEU A 58 2.50 7.11 2.98
CA LEU A 58 2.82 7.87 1.78
C LEU A 58 4.23 8.49 1.80
N SER A 59 4.97 8.37 2.90
CA SER A 59 6.34 8.88 2.99
C SER A 59 7.22 8.20 1.93
N LEU A 60 8.01 9.00 1.22
CA LEU A 60 8.96 8.49 0.25
C LEU A 60 10.17 7.87 0.97
N PRO A 61 10.81 6.84 0.39
CA PRO A 61 12.04 6.27 0.94
C PRO A 61 13.15 7.33 1.06
N LYS A 62 13.92 7.28 2.14
CA LYS A 62 15.10 8.14 2.34
C LYS A 62 16.26 7.67 1.45
N LYS A 63 17.27 8.53 1.28
CA LYS A 63 18.46 8.19 0.48
C LYS A 63 19.14 6.93 1.04
N GLY A 64 19.30 5.92 0.20
CA GLY A 64 19.89 4.62 0.56
C GLY A 64 18.88 3.57 1.01
N GLU A 65 17.60 3.93 1.17
CA GLU A 65 16.53 2.97 1.40
C GLU A 65 16.03 2.35 0.08
N LYS A 66 15.48 1.15 0.16
CA LYS A 66 14.89 0.47 -1.00
C LYS A 66 13.64 1.19 -1.48
N PRO A 67 13.36 1.24 -2.79
CA PRO A 67 12.07 1.68 -3.30
C PRO A 67 10.92 0.88 -2.69
N LEU A 68 9.84 1.59 -2.36
CA LEU A 68 8.62 1.02 -1.82
C LEU A 68 7.51 1.03 -2.86
N LEU A 69 6.74 -0.06 -2.93
CA LEU A 69 5.44 -0.11 -3.61
C LEU A 69 4.35 -0.14 -2.54
N THR A 70 3.55 0.92 -2.47
CA THR A 70 2.41 1.04 -1.55
C THR A 70 1.10 0.87 -2.33
N LEU A 71 0.35 -0.18 -2.03
CA LEU A 71 -1.01 -0.39 -2.51
C LEU A 71 -1.99 -0.08 -1.36
N PHE A 72 -3.07 0.65 -1.64
CA PHE A 72 -4.09 0.91 -0.63
C PHE A 72 -5.50 0.93 -1.21
N THR A 73 -6.46 0.49 -0.41
CA THR A 73 -7.89 0.47 -0.75
C THR A 73 -8.75 0.92 0.42
N CYS A 74 -10.03 1.22 0.17
CA CYS A 74 -10.98 1.50 1.24
C CYS A 74 -11.34 0.20 1.98
N VAL A 75 -11.51 0.29 3.30
CA VAL A 75 -12.07 -0.78 4.13
C VAL A 75 -13.04 -0.17 5.13
N TYR A 76 -14.05 -0.94 5.54
CA TYR A 76 -14.95 -0.57 6.64
C TYR A 76 -14.61 -1.40 7.87
N THR A 77 -14.30 -0.72 8.97
CA THR A 77 -14.06 -1.35 10.28
C THR A 77 -15.08 -0.85 11.29
N SER A 78 -14.97 -1.30 12.55
CA SER A 78 -15.80 -0.76 13.64
C SER A 78 -15.60 0.74 13.88
N GLN A 79 -14.50 1.33 13.37
CA GLN A 79 -14.17 2.76 13.50
C GLN A 79 -14.69 3.58 12.31
N GLY A 80 -15.33 2.93 11.32
CA GLY A 80 -15.86 3.57 10.13
C GLY A 80 -15.04 3.26 8.88
N LYS A 81 -14.98 4.22 7.95
CA LYS A 81 -14.25 4.08 6.70
C LYS A 81 -12.77 4.37 6.93
N GLU A 82 -11.93 3.41 6.57
CA GLU A 82 -10.48 3.43 6.76
C GLU A 82 -9.76 3.07 5.45
N ARG A 83 -8.44 2.89 5.51
CA ARG A 83 -7.62 2.40 4.41
C ARG A 83 -6.86 1.15 4.83
N TYR A 84 -6.97 0.11 4.03
CA TYR A 84 -6.11 -1.06 4.12
C TYR A 84 -4.87 -0.82 3.25
N VAL A 85 -3.69 -0.90 3.85
CA VAL A 85 -2.41 -0.61 3.20
C VAL A 85 -1.56 -1.86 3.15
N VAL A 86 -0.98 -2.14 1.99
CA VAL A 86 0.05 -3.15 1.76
C VAL A 86 1.27 -2.46 1.19
N GLN A 87 2.43 -2.66 1.82
CA GLN A 87 3.71 -2.15 1.32
C GLN A 87 4.65 -3.30 1.02
N GLY A 88 5.37 -3.18 -0.09
CA GLY A 88 6.46 -4.07 -0.45
C GLY A 88 7.74 -3.32 -0.78
N GLU A 89 8.86 -3.99 -0.54
CA GLU A 89 10.20 -3.51 -0.86
C GLU A 89 10.74 -4.19 -2.11
N LEU A 90 11.44 -3.42 -2.95
CA LEU A 90 12.08 -3.94 -4.15
C LEU A 90 13.10 -5.05 -3.80
N GLN A 91 13.04 -6.17 -4.52
CA GLN A 91 13.97 -7.29 -4.35
C GLN A 91 15.32 -7.03 -5.01
#